data_AF-A0A938DG39-F1
#
_entry.id   AF-A0A938DG39-F1
#
_cell.length_a   1.000
_cell.length_b   1.000
_cell.length_c   1.000
_cell.angle_alpha   90.00
_cell.angle_beta   90.00
_cell.angle_gamma   90.00
#
_symmetry.space_group_name_H-M   'P 1'
#
loop_
_entity.id
_entity.type
_entity.pdbx_description
1 polymer ?
#
loop_
_entity_poly.entity_id
_entity_poly.type
_entity_poly.pdbx_seq_one_letter_code
_entity_poly.pdbx_strand_id
1 'polypeptide(L)'
;MTPVAALLAEAAELRARAEAAEAEAHRMQAQEREEAIVAALEIYEGPLTRRAAALARDLSRYLGTAWPRERCGRMADGSPQRHALHRIAQSRNGEGIKARRIIDVAKKCNLARLRLHKPPDEASPESGSGEAQ
;
A
#
# COMPACT_ATOMS: atom_id res chain seq x y z
N MET A 1 30.83 -24.47 -33.24
CA MET A 1 29.76 -23.46 -33.05
C MET A 1 30.01 -22.32 -34.02
N THR A 2 28.98 -21.80 -34.70
CA THR A 2 29.14 -20.64 -35.58
C THR A 2 29.12 -19.35 -34.74
N PRO A 3 29.86 -18.31 -35.12
CA PRO A 3 29.86 -17.02 -34.40
C PRO A 3 28.45 -16.42 -34.28
N VAL A 4 27.57 -16.69 -35.25
CA VAL A 4 26.16 -16.28 -35.21
C VAL A 4 25.38 -16.99 -34.09
N ALA A 5 25.61 -18.28 -33.86
CA ALA A 5 24.95 -19.01 -32.77
C ALA A 5 25.42 -18.51 -31.39
N ALA A 6 26.69 -18.15 -31.26
CA ALA A 6 27.23 -17.55 -30.04
C ALA A 6 26.60 -16.16 -29.77
N LEU A 7 26.50 -15.31 -30.79
CA LEU A 7 25.87 -13.99 -30.69
C LEU A 7 24.37 -14.09 -30.36
N LEU A 8 23.65 -15.07 -30.92
CA LEU A 8 22.24 -15.30 -30.60
C LEU A 8 22.04 -15.79 -29.16
N ALA A 9 22.92 -16.66 -28.67
CA ALA A 9 22.89 -17.12 -27.28
C ALA A 9 23.17 -15.99 -26.29
N GLU A 10 24.16 -15.14 -26.58
CA GLU A 10 24.49 -13.96 -25.78
C GLU A 10 23.32 -12.95 -25.76
N ALA A 11 22.70 -12.69 -26.92
CA ALA A 11 21.53 -11.82 -27.00
C ALA A 11 20.33 -12.37 -26.21
N ALA A 12 20.13 -13.69 -26.20
CA ALA A 12 19.08 -14.34 -25.41
C ALA A 12 19.35 -14.20 -23.90
N GLU A 13 20.59 -14.38 -23.47
CA GLU A 13 20.99 -14.21 -22.06
C GLU A 13 20.80 -12.75 -21.59
N LEU A 14 21.18 -11.78 -22.42
CA LEU A 14 20.97 -10.36 -22.11
C LEU A 14 19.48 -10.00 -21.99
N ARG A 15 18.63 -10.55 -22.86
CA ARG A 15 17.17 -10.36 -22.75
C ARG A 15 16.62 -10.97 -21.46
N ALA A 16 17.02 -12.20 -21.13
CA ALA A 16 16.57 -12.85 -19.90
C ALA A 16 16.99 -12.05 -18.63
N ARG A 17 18.20 -11.47 -18.63
CA ARG A 17 18.66 -10.59 -17.54
C ARG A 17 17.86 -9.29 -17.47
N ALA A 18 17.55 -8.68 -18.62
CA ALA A 18 16.73 -7.48 -18.70
C ALA A 18 15.30 -7.75 -18.17
N GLU A 19 14.67 -8.84 -18.60
CA GLU A 19 13.35 -9.25 -18.13
C GLU A 19 13.33 -9.53 -16.62
N ALA A 20 14.37 -10.18 -16.09
CA ALA A 20 14.50 -10.42 -14.65
C ALA A 20 14.64 -9.10 -13.87
N ALA A 21 15.40 -8.14 -14.39
CA ALA A 21 15.57 -6.83 -13.78
C ALA A 21 14.26 -6.01 -13.80
N GLU A 22 13.51 -6.05 -14.91
CA GLU A 22 12.20 -5.41 -15.01
C GLU A 22 11.19 -6.02 -14.05
N ALA A 23 11.14 -7.36 -13.96
CA ALA A 23 10.29 -8.06 -13.02
C ALA A 23 10.58 -7.66 -11.56
N GLU A 24 11.87 -7.54 -11.20
CA GLU A 24 12.27 -7.08 -9.88
C GLU A 24 11.89 -5.62 -9.61
N ALA A 25 12.11 -4.73 -10.58
CA ALA A 25 11.68 -3.33 -10.48
C ALA A 25 10.16 -3.22 -10.25
N HIS A 26 9.36 -4.03 -10.96
CA HIS A 26 7.92 -4.08 -10.76
C HIS A 26 7.53 -4.59 -9.36
N ARG A 27 8.25 -5.58 -8.82
CA ARG A 27 8.05 -6.07 -7.44
C ARG A 27 8.33 -4.98 -6.41
N MET A 28 9.49 -4.31 -6.52
CA MET A 28 9.86 -3.23 -5.59
C MET A 28 8.84 -2.08 -5.61
N GLN A 29 8.44 -1.63 -6.80
CA GLN A 29 7.42 -0.58 -6.93
C GLN A 29 6.06 -1.02 -6.34
N ALA A 30 5.68 -2.30 -6.49
CA ALA A 30 4.47 -2.81 -5.87
C ALA A 30 4.54 -2.79 -4.35
N GLN A 31 5.70 -3.14 -3.78
CA GLN A 31 5.92 -3.08 -2.34
C GLN A 31 5.88 -1.65 -1.81
N GLU A 32 6.56 -0.70 -2.45
CA GLU A 32 6.55 0.72 -2.06
C GLU A 32 5.12 1.30 -2.06
N ARG A 33 4.32 0.95 -3.07
CA ARG A 33 2.90 1.32 -3.14
C ARG A 33 2.11 0.78 -1.95
N GLU A 34 2.30 -0.49 -1.64
CA GLU A 34 1.60 -1.17 -0.55
C GLU A 34 1.96 -0.55 0.81
N GLU A 35 3.25 -0.29 1.05
CA GLU A 35 3.74 0.37 2.26
C GLU A 35 3.21 1.81 2.40
N ALA A 36 3.17 2.58 1.31
CA ALA A 36 2.64 3.93 1.33
C ALA A 36 1.14 3.96 1.73
N ILE A 37 0.36 2.99 1.24
CA ILE A 37 -1.06 2.86 1.59
C ILE A 37 -1.23 2.49 3.07
N VAL A 38 -0.45 1.53 3.59
CA VAL A 38 -0.53 1.11 5.00
C VAL A 38 -0.16 2.26 5.93
N ALA A 39 0.96 2.94 5.66
CA ALA A 39 1.37 4.10 6.46
C ALA A 39 0.34 5.24 6.42
N ALA A 40 -0.27 5.49 5.26
CA ALA A 40 -1.31 6.51 5.14
C ALA A 40 -2.55 6.16 5.98
N LEU A 41 -2.93 4.88 6.03
CA LEU A 41 -4.08 4.47 6.83
C LEU A 41 -3.87 4.77 8.32
N GLU A 42 -2.65 4.67 8.86
CA GLU A 42 -2.32 4.92 10.28
C GLU A 42 -2.67 6.35 10.75
N ILE A 43 -2.75 7.30 9.81
CA ILE A 43 -3.12 8.70 10.09
C ILE A 43 -4.63 8.85 10.36
N TYR A 44 -5.46 7.93 9.85
CA TYR A 44 -6.91 8.01 9.98
C TYR A 44 -7.40 7.17 11.16
N GLU A 45 -8.36 7.71 11.90
CA GLU A 45 -8.97 7.03 13.05
C GLU A 45 -10.19 6.18 12.67
N GLY A 46 -10.48 5.19 13.52
CA GLY A 46 -11.68 4.36 13.43
C GLY A 46 -11.48 3.01 12.71
N PRO A 47 -12.57 2.30 12.39
CA PRO A 47 -12.49 0.99 11.75
C PRO A 47 -11.89 1.08 10.34
N LEU A 48 -11.24 0.01 9.88
CA LEU A 48 -10.54 -0.04 8.59
C LEU A 48 -11.40 0.43 7.41
N THR A 49 -12.68 0.07 7.39
CA THR A 49 -13.63 0.50 6.34
C THR A 49 -13.77 2.02 6.29
N ARG A 50 -13.87 2.68 7.45
CA ARG A 50 -13.97 4.13 7.57
C ARG A 50 -12.66 4.81 7.19
N ARG A 51 -11.52 4.28 7.67
CA ARG A 51 -10.17 4.77 7.33
C ARG A 51 -9.92 4.70 5.82
N ALA A 52 -10.24 3.58 5.19
CA ALA A 52 -10.07 3.39 3.76
C ALA A 52 -10.99 4.29 2.92
N ALA A 53 -12.23 4.52 3.36
CA ALA A 53 -13.14 5.45 2.69
C ALA A 53 -12.66 6.90 2.79
N ALA A 54 -12.19 7.32 3.96
CA ALA A 54 -11.62 8.65 4.18
C ALA A 54 -10.36 8.85 3.31
N LEU A 55 -9.42 7.90 3.34
CA LEU A 55 -8.21 7.93 2.52
C LEU A 55 -8.53 8.02 1.02
N ALA A 56 -9.45 7.20 0.52
CA ALA A 56 -9.82 7.23 -0.91
C ALA A 56 -10.40 8.58 -1.34
N ARG A 57 -11.29 9.15 -0.52
CA ARG A 57 -11.89 10.46 -0.77
C ARG A 57 -10.83 11.56 -0.77
N ASP A 58 -9.99 11.59 0.25
CA ASP A 58 -8.99 12.65 0.44
C ASP A 58 -7.90 12.56 -0.65
N LEU A 59 -7.53 11.35 -1.06
CA LEU A 59 -6.66 11.13 -2.22
C LEU A 59 -7.30 11.60 -3.52
N SER A 60 -8.58 11.28 -3.77
CA SER A 60 -9.27 11.75 -4.97
C SER A 60 -9.28 13.28 -5.04
N ARG A 61 -9.50 13.95 -3.91
CA ARG A 61 -9.44 15.41 -3.81
C ARG A 61 -8.02 15.93 -4.08
N TYR A 62 -7.01 15.31 -3.48
CA TYR A 62 -5.61 15.67 -3.66
C TYR A 62 -5.18 15.55 -5.13
N LEU A 63 -5.54 14.43 -5.79
CA LEU A 63 -5.23 14.18 -7.19
C LEU A 63 -5.87 15.21 -8.13
N GLY A 64 -7.10 15.64 -7.83
CA GLY A 64 -7.80 16.64 -8.64
C GLY A 64 -7.37 18.08 -8.41
N THR A 65 -6.57 18.37 -7.37
CA THR A 65 -6.26 19.76 -6.99
C THR A 65 -4.76 20.03 -6.88
N ALA A 66 -4.08 19.29 -6.01
CA ALA A 66 -2.72 19.59 -5.58
C ALA A 66 -1.68 18.84 -6.43
N TRP A 67 -1.99 17.58 -6.77
CA TRP A 67 -1.09 16.72 -7.55
C TRP A 67 -0.56 17.31 -8.86
N PRO A 68 -1.36 17.97 -9.73
CA PRO A 68 -0.84 18.51 -10.99
C PRO A 68 0.28 19.54 -10.80
N ARG A 69 0.25 20.26 -9.67
CA ARG A 69 1.25 21.28 -9.30
C ARG A 69 2.46 20.66 -8.62
N GLU A 70 2.27 19.54 -7.94
CA GLU A 70 3.28 18.89 -7.10
C GLU A 70 4.01 17.74 -7.79
N ARG A 71 3.49 17.21 -8.90
CA ARG A 71 4.06 16.02 -9.58
C ARG A 71 5.49 16.20 -10.11
N CYS A 72 5.92 17.43 -10.39
CA CYS A 72 7.21 17.75 -11.00
C CYS A 72 8.23 18.34 -10.01
N GLY A 73 7.94 18.36 -8.71
CA GLY A 73 8.78 19.05 -7.73
C GLY A 73 8.79 18.37 -6.36
N ARG A 74 9.73 18.79 -5.52
CA ARG A 74 9.78 18.39 -4.11
C ARG A 74 8.67 19.12 -3.37
N MET A 75 7.81 18.37 -2.68
CA MET A 75 6.81 18.94 -1.78
C MET A 75 7.52 19.78 -0.71
N ALA A 76 7.34 21.11 -0.74
CA ALA A 76 8.14 22.04 0.07
C ALA A 76 7.75 22.01 1.54
N ASP A 77 6.45 21.97 1.87
CA ASP A 77 5.92 21.87 3.24
C ASP A 77 4.49 21.35 3.19
N GLY A 78 4.10 20.47 4.11
CA GLY A 78 2.75 19.90 4.14
C GLY A 78 2.48 19.11 5.40
N SER A 79 1.19 18.93 5.73
CA SER A 79 0.79 18.06 6.84
C SER A 79 1.24 16.62 6.60
N PRO A 80 1.43 15.80 7.65
CA PRO A 80 1.73 14.37 7.51
C PRO A 80 0.74 13.64 6.58
N GLN A 81 -0.54 14.05 6.63
CA GLN A 81 -1.56 13.55 5.73
C GLN A 81 -1.27 13.88 4.26
N ARG A 82 -0.92 15.12 3.93
CA ARG A 82 -0.58 15.51 2.55
C ARG A 82 0.66 14.78 2.04
N HIS A 83 1.67 14.58 2.89
CA HIS A 83 2.86 13.79 2.56
C HIS A 83 2.50 12.34 2.22
N ALA A 84 1.63 11.73 3.01
CA ALA A 84 1.14 10.38 2.77
C ALA A 84 0.35 10.27 1.45
N LEU A 85 -0.53 11.24 1.17
CA LEU A 85 -1.27 11.31 -0.11
C LEU A 85 -0.33 11.50 -1.31
N HIS A 86 0.68 12.36 -1.19
CA HIS A 86 1.68 12.58 -2.23
C HIS A 86 2.49 11.32 -2.53
N ARG A 87 2.92 10.59 -1.49
CA ARG A 87 3.66 9.33 -1.65
C ARG A 87 2.82 8.27 -2.39
N ILE A 88 1.53 8.16 -2.06
CA ILE A 88 0.60 7.27 -2.78
C ILE A 88 0.44 7.73 -4.24
N ALA A 89 0.22 9.03 -4.48
CA ALA A 89 0.08 9.57 -5.82
C ALA A 89 1.34 9.32 -6.67
N GLN A 90 2.53 9.56 -6.12
CA GLN A 90 3.79 9.37 -6.82
C GLN A 90 4.02 7.90 -7.21
N SER A 91 3.83 6.97 -6.27
CA SER A 91 4.00 5.53 -6.50
C SER A 91 2.99 4.94 -7.51
N ARG A 92 1.89 5.65 -7.78
CA ARG A 92 0.84 5.31 -8.75
C ARG A 92 0.81 6.24 -9.96
N ASN A 93 1.82 7.08 -10.15
CA ASN A 93 1.86 8.07 -11.24
C ASN A 93 0.59 8.93 -11.37
N GLY A 94 -0.01 9.31 -10.24
CA GLY A 94 -1.24 10.09 -10.17
C GLY A 94 -2.54 9.31 -10.37
N GLU A 95 -2.49 7.98 -10.50
CA GLU A 95 -3.71 7.18 -10.61
C GLU A 95 -4.44 7.05 -9.28
N GLY A 96 -5.74 7.30 -9.30
CA GLY A 96 -6.63 7.08 -8.16
C GLY A 96 -6.68 5.61 -7.72
N ILE A 97 -7.18 5.41 -6.49
CA ILE A 97 -7.43 4.07 -5.93
C ILE A 97 -8.75 4.08 -5.16
N LYS A 98 -9.58 3.07 -5.42
CA LYS A 98 -10.89 2.92 -4.76
C LYS A 98 -10.71 2.38 -3.34
N ALA A 99 -11.61 2.77 -2.43
CA ALA A 99 -11.60 2.32 -1.04
C ALA A 99 -11.54 0.78 -0.91
N ARG A 100 -12.25 0.04 -1.78
CA ARG A 100 -12.18 -1.43 -1.76
C ARG A 100 -10.77 -1.96 -1.98
N ARG A 101 -10.03 -1.39 -2.93
CA ARG A 101 -8.66 -1.82 -3.22
C ARG A 101 -7.70 -1.46 -2.10
N ILE A 102 -7.91 -0.32 -1.44
CA ILE A 102 -7.19 0.06 -0.22
C ILE A 102 -7.39 -0.99 0.88
N ILE A 103 -8.63 -1.44 1.08
CA ILE A 103 -8.95 -2.52 2.05
C ILE A 103 -8.25 -3.82 1.66
N ASP A 104 -8.26 -4.19 0.37
CA ASP A 104 -7.61 -5.43 -0.08
C ASP A 104 -6.09 -5.39 0.17
N VAL A 105 -5.45 -4.24 -0.13
CA VAL A 105 -4.02 -4.01 0.19
C VAL A 105 -3.79 -4.08 1.69
N ALA A 106 -4.59 -3.37 2.48
CA ALA A 106 -4.46 -3.40 3.93
C ALA A 106 -4.62 -4.81 4.49
N LYS A 107 -5.56 -5.63 3.98
CA LYS A 107 -5.73 -7.03 4.40
C LYS A 107 -4.54 -7.90 4.00
N LYS A 108 -4.03 -7.75 2.78
CA LYS A 108 -2.85 -8.46 2.29
C LYS A 108 -1.63 -8.17 3.17
N CYS A 109 -1.39 -6.89 3.47
CA CYS A 109 -0.27 -6.46 4.33
C CYS A 109 -0.54 -6.74 5.82
N ASN A 110 -1.80 -6.73 6.27
CA ASN A 110 -2.20 -7.03 7.65
C ASN A 110 -1.89 -8.46 8.05
N LEU A 111 -2.11 -9.43 7.16
CA LEU A 111 -1.76 -10.83 7.41
C LEU A 111 -0.26 -11.01 7.74
N ALA A 112 0.59 -10.08 7.29
CA ALA A 112 2.02 -10.06 7.57
C ALA A 112 2.45 -9.12 8.72
N ARG A 113 1.70 -8.04 9.03
CA ARG A 113 2.17 -6.98 9.96
C ARG A 113 1.18 -6.46 10.99
N LEU A 114 -0.12 -6.60 10.78
CA LEU A 114 -1.13 -6.01 11.65
C LEU A 114 -2.03 -7.14 12.18
N ARG A 115 -1.58 -7.75 13.28
CA ARG A 115 -2.49 -8.16 14.35
C ARG A 115 -3.16 -6.87 14.87
N LEU A 116 -4.09 -6.33 14.08
CA LEU A 116 -4.98 -5.28 14.52
C LEU A 116 -5.61 -5.79 15.81
N HIS A 117 -5.35 -5.09 16.90
CA HIS A 117 -5.91 -5.31 18.22
C HIS A 117 -7.20 -6.12 18.17
N LYS A 118 -7.11 -7.43 18.44
CA LYS A 118 -8.23 -8.10 19.07
C LYS A 118 -8.34 -7.41 20.44
N PRO A 119 -9.42 -6.71 20.78
CA PRO A 119 -9.60 -6.30 22.16
C PRO A 119 -9.54 -7.59 23.01
N PRO A 120 -8.74 -7.64 24.08
CA PRO A 120 -8.82 -8.72 25.04
C PRO A 120 -10.08 -8.47 25.87
N ASP A 121 -11.25 -8.81 25.34
CA ASP A 121 -12.44 -9.15 26.12
C ASP A 121 -13.63 -9.43 25.21
N GLU A 122 -13.81 -10.72 24.89
CA GLU A 122 -15.12 -11.35 24.93
C GLU A 122 -14.90 -12.75 25.53
N ALA A 123 -14.55 -12.75 26.82
CA ALA A 123 -14.63 -13.91 27.68
C ALA A 123 -15.42 -13.53 28.95
N SER A 124 -16.71 -13.20 28.76
CA SER A 124 -17.79 -13.40 29.74
C SER A 124 -19.09 -12.94 29.09
N PRO A 125 -20.10 -13.80 29.02
CA PRO A 125 -20.92 -14.11 30.19
C PRO A 125 -21.07 -15.65 30.37
N GLU A 126 -21.42 -16.24 31.51
CA GLU A 126 -22.57 -15.97 32.36
C GLU A 126 -22.34 -16.44 33.80
N SER A 127 -23.04 -15.75 34.69
CA SER A 127 -23.31 -16.02 36.09
C SER A 127 -23.79 -17.45 36.38
N GLY A 128 -23.35 -17.98 37.52
CA GLY A 128 -24.05 -19.01 38.32
C GLY A 128 -23.46 -18.94 39.73
N SER A 129 -23.98 -18.10 40.63
CA SER A 129 -25.13 -18.38 41.51
C SER A 129 -24.85 -19.46 42.55
N GLY A 130 -24.77 -19.04 43.82
CA GLY A 130 -25.00 -19.87 45.03
C GLY A 130 -23.86 -20.84 45.36
N GLU A 131 -23.52 -21.14 46.61
CA GLU A 131 -24.21 -20.97 47.88
C GLU A 131 -23.16 -20.83 49.00
N ALA A 132 -23.58 -20.12 50.04
CA ALA A 132 -22.95 -20.12 51.34
C ALA A 132 -23.27 -21.42 52.08
N GLN A 133 -22.28 -22.02 52.75
CA GLN A 133 -22.27 -22.34 54.19
C GLN A 133 -20.98 -23.08 54.56
#